data_AF-E1QKH0-F1
#
_entry.id   AF-E1QKH0-F1
#
_cell.length_a   1.000
_cell.length_b   1.000
_cell.length_c   1.000
_cell.angle_alpha   90.00
_cell.angle_beta   90.00
_cell.angle_gamma   90.00
#
_symmetry.space_group_name_H-M   'P 1'
#
loop_
_entity.id
_entity.type
_entity.pdbx_description
1 polymer ?
#
loop_
_entity_poly.entity_id
_entity_poly.type
_entity_poly.pdbx_seq_one_letter_code
_entity_poly.pdbx_strand_id
1 'polypeptide(L)'
;MVKRRASKDYLAELEREVKGRGVRVAYERLSYAGLMLKSGLCWFRGDYYLFIDRLKSPSERRDLLEAALDELDELDAQNRLDRPGDDPGEQIEPA
;
A
#
# COMPACT_ATOMS: atom_id res chain seq x y z
N MET A 1 10.41 -10.09 30.19
CA MET A 1 11.08 -8.83 29.79
C MET A 1 11.11 -8.79 28.26
N VAL A 2 10.07 -8.23 27.62
CA VAL A 2 9.95 -8.23 26.16
C VAL A 2 10.97 -7.21 25.62
N LYS A 3 12.00 -7.71 24.94
CA LYS A 3 13.00 -6.88 24.26
C LYS A 3 12.26 -5.95 23.30
N ARG A 4 12.24 -4.65 23.61
CA ARG A 4 11.95 -3.58 22.64
C ARG A 4 13.05 -3.63 21.58
N ARG A 5 12.96 -4.56 20.62
CA ARG A 5 13.76 -4.48 19.40
C ARG A 5 13.34 -3.19 18.69
N ALA A 6 14.35 -2.43 18.31
CA ALA A 6 14.25 -1.01 18.06
C ALA A 6 13.25 -0.74 16.93
N SER A 7 12.39 0.27 17.09
CA SER A 7 11.32 0.60 16.14
C SER A 7 11.78 0.77 14.68
N LYS A 8 13.09 1.00 14.45
CA LYS A 8 13.70 1.02 13.11
C LYS A 8 13.83 -0.36 12.48
N ASP A 9 14.21 -1.37 13.25
CA ASP A 9 14.40 -2.74 12.75
C ASP A 9 13.06 -3.31 12.28
N TYR A 10 12.00 -3.03 13.04
CA TYR A 10 10.65 -3.47 12.72
C TYR A 10 10.07 -2.77 11.49
N LEU A 11 10.24 -1.45 11.35
CA LEU A 11 9.80 -0.74 10.15
C LEU A 11 10.51 -1.25 8.89
N ALA A 12 11.81 -1.57 8.98
CA ALA A 12 12.56 -2.16 7.87
C ALA A 12 12.17 -3.62 7.56
N GLU A 13 11.64 -4.34 8.54
CA GLU A 13 11.06 -5.67 8.36
C GLU A 13 9.74 -5.59 7.59
N LEU A 14 8.81 -4.73 8.04
CA LEU A 14 7.54 -4.47 7.36
C LEU A 14 7.75 -3.99 5.91
N GLU A 15 8.68 -3.08 5.68
CA GLU A 15 9.02 -2.64 4.32
C GLU A 15 9.53 -3.78 3.44
N ARG A 16 10.35 -4.68 3.99
CA ARG A 16 10.85 -5.84 3.24
C ARG A 16 9.73 -6.81 2.92
N GLU A 17 8.81 -7.02 3.86
CA GLU A 17 7.67 -7.89 3.65
C GLU A 17 6.75 -7.36 2.55
N VAL A 18 6.37 -6.09 2.62
CA VAL A 18 5.54 -5.43 1.59
C VAL A 18 6.21 -5.51 0.22
N LYS A 19 7.51 -5.21 0.13
CA LYS A 19 8.29 -5.34 -1.12
C LYS A 19 8.39 -6.81 -1.59
N GLY A 20 8.49 -7.75 -0.66
CA GLY A 20 8.52 -9.19 -0.93
C GLY A 20 7.23 -9.71 -1.56
N ARG A 21 6.10 -9.05 -1.30
CA ARG A 21 4.80 -9.29 -1.95
C ARG A 21 4.64 -8.60 -3.31
N GLY A 22 5.72 -8.06 -3.88
CA GLY A 22 5.71 -7.39 -5.18
C GLY A 22 5.19 -5.95 -5.15
N VAL A 23 4.96 -5.36 -3.97
CA VAL A 23 4.49 -3.98 -3.85
C VAL A 23 5.64 -2.97 -3.93
N ARG A 24 5.44 -1.92 -4.72
CA ARG A 24 6.37 -0.80 -4.85
C ARG A 24 6.10 0.25 -3.78
N VAL A 25 6.97 0.32 -2.77
CA VAL A 25 6.86 1.31 -1.70
C VAL A 25 7.56 2.61 -2.10
N ALA A 26 6.84 3.74 -2.09
CA ALA A 26 7.36 5.06 -2.41
C ALA A 26 7.11 6.06 -1.28
N TYR A 27 8.18 6.73 -0.85
CA TYR A 27 8.12 7.79 0.17
C TYR A 27 8.16 9.16 -0.49
N GLU A 28 6.99 9.76 -0.69
CA GLU A 28 6.85 11.01 -1.43
C GLU A 28 6.29 12.13 -0.56
N ARG A 29 6.41 13.37 -1.03
CA ARG A 29 5.63 14.46 -0.44
C ARG A 29 4.26 14.46 -1.11
N LEU A 30 3.23 14.06 -0.37
CA LEU A 30 1.87 13.93 -0.88
C LEU A 30 1.08 15.25 -0.82
N SER A 31 1.78 16.39 -0.82
CA SER A 31 1.17 17.72 -0.85
C SER A 31 1.72 18.53 -2.02
N TYR A 32 0.83 19.08 -2.83
CA TYR A 32 1.19 19.93 -3.98
C TYR A 32 0.11 20.99 -4.24
N ALA A 33 0.49 22.26 -4.39
CA ALA A 33 -0.40 23.37 -4.74
C ALA A 33 -1.70 23.46 -3.89
N GLY A 34 -1.62 23.15 -2.60
CA GLY A 34 -2.78 23.14 -1.70
C GLY A 34 -3.61 21.85 -1.70
N LEU A 35 -3.31 20.90 -2.59
CA LEU A 35 -3.88 19.56 -2.59
C LEU A 35 -3.06 18.63 -1.69
N MET A 36 -3.76 17.76 -0.96
CA MET A 36 -3.16 16.69 -0.16
C MET A 36 -3.69 15.33 -0.61
N LEU A 37 -2.79 14.47 -1.05
CA LEU A 37 -3.09 13.07 -1.35
C LEU A 37 -2.98 12.24 -0.06
N LYS A 38 -3.80 11.21 0.02
CA LYS A 38 -3.74 10.25 1.13
C LYS A 38 -2.64 9.22 0.85
N SER A 39 -1.97 8.78 1.91
CA SER A 39 -1.15 7.58 1.87
C SER A 39 -2.04 6.34 1.78
N GLY A 40 -1.56 5.28 1.11
CA GLY A 40 -2.31 4.03 0.99
C GLY A 40 -1.81 3.12 -0.13
N LEU A 41 -2.35 1.90 -0.13
CA LEU A 41 -2.13 0.91 -1.18
C LEU A 41 -2.97 1.28 -2.41
N CYS A 42 -2.37 1.13 -3.59
CA CYS A 42 -2.95 1.49 -4.87
C CYS A 42 -2.55 0.45 -5.89
N TRP A 43 -3.49 -0.01 -6.70
CA TRP A 43 -3.17 -0.79 -7.89
C TRP A 43 -3.09 0.14 -9.10
N PHE A 44 -1.97 0.12 -9.81
CA PHE A 44 -1.76 0.95 -10.97
C PHE A 44 -0.95 0.21 -12.03
N ARG A 45 -1.53 0.07 -13.23
CA ARG A 45 -0.89 -0.55 -14.41
C ARG A 45 -0.31 -1.94 -14.15
N GLY A 46 -1.04 -2.78 -13.41
CA GLY A 46 -0.61 -4.15 -13.13
C GLY A 46 0.34 -4.30 -11.94
N ASP A 47 0.75 -3.21 -11.30
CA ASP A 47 1.60 -3.22 -10.11
C ASP A 47 0.86 -2.63 -8.91
N TYR A 48 1.10 -3.18 -7.73
CA TYR A 48 0.71 -2.53 -6.48
C TYR A 48 1.77 -1.51 -6.06
N TYR A 49 1.31 -0.35 -5.62
CA TYR A 49 2.09 0.73 -5.08
C TYR A 49 1.60 1.09 -3.68
N LEU A 50 2.52 1.30 -2.76
CA LEU A 50 2.22 1.88 -1.46
C LEU A 50 2.88 3.25 -1.39
N PHE A 51 2.06 4.31 -1.44
CA PHE A 51 2.53 5.68 -1.28
C PHE A 51 2.45 6.08 0.20
N ILE A 52 3.59 6.48 0.77
CA ILE A 52 3.69 6.95 2.14
C ILE A 52 4.17 8.39 2.13
N ASP A 53 3.45 9.29 2.82
CA ASP A 53 3.95 10.66 2.97
C ASP A 53 5.20 10.65 3.85
N ARG A 54 6.32 11.12 3.31
CA ARG A 54 7.60 11.19 4.03
C ARG A 54 7.57 12.11 5.25
N LEU A 55 6.56 12.95 5.41
CA LEU A 55 6.36 13.80 6.60
C LEU A 55 5.71 13.04 7.76
N LYS A 56 5.13 11.86 7.53
CA LYS A 56 4.54 11.03 8.58
C LYS A 56 5.57 10.56 9.58
N SER A 57 5.15 10.41 10.83
CA SER A 57 5.97 9.86 11.91
C SER A 57 6.28 8.37 11.68
N PRO A 58 7.35 7.83 12.30
CA PRO A 58 7.64 6.39 12.22
C PRO A 58 6.52 5.47 12.72
N SER A 59 5.65 5.91 13.64
CA SER A 59 4.45 5.16 14.02
C SER A 59 3.46 5.11 12.87
N GLU A 60 3.08 6.26 12.31
CA GLU A 60 2.12 6.30 11.21
C GLU A 60 2.59 5.52 9.97
N ARG A 61 3.91 5.49 9.71
CA ARG A 61 4.47 4.68 8.62
C ARG A 61 4.32 3.18 8.89
N ARG A 62 4.49 2.75 10.15
CA ARG A 62 4.27 1.35 10.54
C ARG A 62 2.81 0.99 10.35
N ASP A 63 1.90 1.83 10.85
CA ASP A 63 0.46 1.60 10.72
C ASP A 63 0.05 1.47 9.23
N LEU A 64 0.65 2.27 8.33
CA LEU A 64 0.41 2.19 6.89
C LEU A 64 0.97 0.91 6.25
N LEU A 65 2.12 0.42 6.71
CA LEU A 65 2.72 -0.80 6.20
C LEU A 65 1.96 -2.04 6.69
N GLU A 66 1.56 -2.07 7.96
CA GLU A 66 0.73 -3.13 8.55
C GLU A 66 -0.63 -3.19 7.84
N ALA A 67 -1.31 -2.04 7.69
CA ALA A 67 -2.58 -1.99 6.98
C ALA A 67 -2.46 -2.45 5.50
N ALA A 68 -1.34 -2.15 4.84
CA ALA A 68 -1.10 -2.62 3.48
C ALA A 68 -0.89 -4.14 3.42
N LEU A 69 -0.22 -4.75 4.42
CA LEU A 69 -0.07 -6.20 4.51
C LEU A 69 -1.43 -6.88 4.75
N ASP A 70 -2.23 -6.34 5.67
CA ASP A 70 -3.58 -6.83 5.94
C ASP A 70 -4.46 -6.77 4.68
N GLU A 71 -4.44 -5.65 3.94
CA GLU A 71 -5.18 -5.51 2.69
C GLU A 71 -4.70 -6.50 1.62
N LEU A 72 -3.39 -6.75 1.52
CA LEU A 72 -2.85 -7.76 0.61
C LEU A 72 -3.26 -9.17 1.01
N ASP A 73 -3.30 -9.51 2.30
CA ASP A 73 -3.79 -10.80 2.79
C ASP A 73 -5.27 -11.00 2.44
N GLU A 74 -6.09 -9.96 2.59
CA GLU A 74 -7.50 -10.01 2.19
C GLU A 74 -7.66 -10.20 0.67
N LEU A 75 -6.84 -9.52 -0.12
CA LEU A 75 -6.85 -9.65 -1.58
C LEU A 75 -6.37 -11.02 -2.04
N ASP A 76 -5.37 -11.60 -1.38
CA ASP A 76 -4.88 -12.95 -1.64
C ASP A 76 -5.93 -14.00 -1.31
N ALA A 77 -6.58 -13.87 -0.15
CA ALA A 77 -7.68 -14.75 0.26
C ALA A 77 -8.87 -14.70 -0.72
N GLN A 78 -9.05 -13.58 -1.41
CA GLN A 78 -10.05 -13.41 -2.47
C GLN A 78 -9.54 -13.80 -3.87
N ASN A 79 -8.27 -14.21 -3.99
CA ASN A 79 -7.59 -14.52 -5.25
C ASN A 79 -7.59 -13.34 -6.24
N ARG A 80 -7.37 -12.12 -5.74
CA ARG A 80 -7.44 -10.83 -6.46
C ARG A 80 -6.10 -10.09 -6.58
N LEU A 81 -4.98 -10.70 -6.17
CA LEU A 81 -3.66 -10.05 -6.25
C LEU A 81 -3.19 -9.78 -7.69
N ASP A 82 -3.47 -10.65 -8.66
CA ASP A 82 -2.94 -10.52 -10.03
C ASP A 82 -3.81 -9.66 -10.98
N ARG A 83 -4.57 -8.70 -10.46
CA ARG A 83 -5.83 -8.18 -11.07
C ARG A 83 -5.84 -8.03 -12.61
N PRO A 84 -6.59 -8.90 -13.31
CA PRO A 84 -7.71 -8.43 -14.12
C PRO A 84 -9.06 -8.98 -13.63
N GLY A 85 -10.04 -8.07 -13.64
CA GLY A 85 -11.43 -8.24 -13.21
C GLY A 85 -12.08 -6.86 -13.07
N ASP A 86 -12.14 -6.11 -14.18
CA ASP A 86 -13.36 -5.38 -14.52
C ASP A 86 -14.31 -6.47 -15.03
N ASP A 87 -15.25 -6.93 -14.21
CA ASP A 87 -16.33 -7.78 -14.73
C ASP A 87 -17.15 -6.92 -15.73
N PRO A 88 -17.56 -7.46 -16.89
CA PRO A 88 -18.05 -6.72 -18.06
C PRO A 88 -19.37 -6.00 -17.77
N GLY A 89 -19.27 -4.83 -17.17
CA GLY A 89 -20.25 -3.75 -17.24
C GLY A 89 -20.05 -2.86 -18.46
N GLU A 90 -19.27 -3.29 -19.45
CA GLU A 90 -19.21 -2.67 -20.78
C GLU A 90 -20.52 -2.98 -21.54
N GLN A 91 -21.60 -2.36 -21.08
CA GLN A 91 -22.70 -1.96 -21.94
C GLN A 91 -22.73 -0.43 -21.90
N ILE A 92 -21.77 0.19 -22.59
CA ILE A 92 -22.06 1.51 -23.14
C ILE A 92 -22.90 1.24 -24.38
N GLU A 93 -24.22 1.16 -24.20
CA GLU A 93 -25.13 1.27 -25.34
C GLU A 93 -24.95 2.68 -25.93
N PRO A 94 -24.54 2.82 -27.20
CA PRO A 94 -24.52 4.13 -27.82
C PRO A 94 -25.99 4.60 -28.01
N ALA A 95 -26.30 5.77 -27.45
CA ALA A 95 -27.52 6.52 -27.72
C ALA A 95 -27.44 7.23 -29.08
#